data_AF-A0A1Z4ENZ1-F1
#
_entry.id   AF-A0A1Z4ENZ1-F1
#
_cell.length_a   1.000
_cell.length_b   1.000
_cell.length_c   1.000
_cell.angle_alpha   90.00
_cell.angle_beta   90.00
_cell.angle_gamma   90.00
#
_symmetry.space_group_name_H-M   'P 1'
#
loop_
_entity.id
_entity.type
_entity.pdbx_description
1 polymer ?
#
loop_
_entity_poly.entity_id
_entity_poly.type
_entity_poly.pdbx_seq_one_letter_code
_entity_poly.pdbx_strand_id
1 'polypeptide(L)'
;MDDRGDGLVLLAQIAGEWQPLYEFTTRTHPDIDLKTGSWFVSTHPSSHFVTGLMVALVTDDGRYNLAGRELTIHRQGGSEKILLPDAAAVVEQLHDRFGINIDDVGERGRLESRIDGITDANNQCNPNPLQFRRRAHPRRVRKRPGQGGFTRVDVGNHFIANR
;
A
#
# COMPACT_ATOMS: atom_id res chain seq x y z
N MET A 1 21.78 -4.09 -6.71
CA MET A 1 20.64 -4.75 -7.36
C MET A 1 20.74 -6.24 -7.06
N ASP A 2 19.70 -6.84 -6.46
CA ASP A 2 19.56 -8.30 -6.39
C ASP A 2 18.83 -8.69 -7.68
N ASP A 3 19.61 -9.02 -8.71
CA ASP A 3 19.13 -9.37 -10.05
C ASP A 3 18.73 -10.85 -10.05
N ARG A 4 17.43 -11.12 -10.20
CA ARG A 4 16.85 -12.48 -10.21
C ARG A 4 16.45 -12.91 -11.63
N GLY A 5 17.25 -12.55 -12.64
CA GLY A 5 16.80 -12.53 -14.04
C GLY A 5 16.06 -11.22 -14.31
N ASP A 6 15.56 -10.99 -15.51
CA ASP A 6 15.24 -9.70 -16.17
C ASP A 6 14.32 -8.63 -15.48
N GLY A 7 14.18 -8.59 -14.16
CA GLY A 7 13.38 -7.65 -13.38
C GLY A 7 14.14 -6.95 -12.25
N LEU A 8 13.56 -5.88 -11.73
CA LEU A 8 14.05 -5.06 -10.64
C LEU A 8 13.13 -5.21 -9.42
N VAL A 9 13.70 -5.10 -8.22
CA VAL A 9 12.95 -5.09 -6.96
C VAL A 9 13.09 -3.72 -6.30
N LEU A 10 11.96 -3.07 -5.99
CA LEU A 10 11.97 -1.88 -5.15
C LEU A 10 12.03 -2.28 -3.67
N LEU A 11 13.02 -1.74 -2.95
CA LEU A 11 13.14 -1.87 -1.50
C LEU A 11 12.87 -0.53 -0.82
N ALA A 12 12.24 -0.57 0.35
CA ALA A 12 12.16 0.58 1.25
C ALA A 12 12.74 0.22 2.62
N GLN A 13 13.39 1.18 3.27
CA GLN A 13 13.85 1.01 4.65
C GLN A 13 12.70 1.37 5.60
N ILE A 14 12.15 0.36 6.28
CA ILE A 14 11.01 0.50 7.18
C ILE A 14 11.44 -0.02 8.55
N ALA A 15 11.38 0.83 9.58
CA ALA A 15 11.82 0.51 10.94
C ALA A 15 13.25 -0.07 11.01
N GLY A 16 14.17 0.51 10.22
CA GLY A 16 15.57 0.10 10.15
C GLY A 16 15.84 -1.07 9.20
N GLU A 17 14.82 -1.80 8.75
CA GLU A 17 14.95 -2.99 7.92
C GLU A 17 14.63 -2.70 6.44
N TRP A 18 15.43 -3.24 5.53
CA TRP A 18 15.14 -3.18 4.10
C TRP A 18 14.08 -4.22 3.74
N GLN A 19 12.91 -3.76 3.31
CA GLN A 19 11.78 -4.59 2.93
C GLN A 19 11.49 -4.46 1.43
N PRO A 20 11.29 -5.58 0.71
CA PRO A 20 10.83 -5.55 -0.67
C PRO A 20 9.36 -5.11 -0.74
N LEU A 21 9.06 -4.21 -1.67
CA LEU A 21 7.71 -3.71 -1.91
C LEU A 21 7.08 -4.39 -3.14
N TYR A 22 7.73 -4.28 -4.30
CA TYR A 22 7.26 -4.89 -5.54
C TYR A 22 8.40 -5.17 -6.50
N GLU A 23 8.15 -6.10 -7.41
CA GLU A 23 9.05 -6.47 -8.50
C GLU A 23 8.46 -5.97 -9.83
N PHE A 24 9.29 -5.45 -10.72
CA PHE A 24 8.86 -4.85 -11.99
C PHE A 24 9.94 -4.93 -13.06
N THR A 25 9.58 -4.75 -14.32
CA THR A 25 10.54 -4.60 -15.42
C THR A 25 10.56 -3.16 -15.93
N THR A 26 11.61 -2.78 -16.67
CA THR A 26 11.70 -1.44 -17.30
C THR A 26 11.02 -1.38 -18.67
N ARG A 27 10.33 -2.45 -19.09
CA ARG A 27 9.62 -2.49 -20.37
C ARG A 27 8.37 -1.64 -20.30
N THR A 28 8.12 -0.87 -21.35
CA THR A 28 6.84 -0.19 -21.52
C THR A 28 5.73 -1.21 -21.77
N HIS A 29 4.64 -1.09 -21.00
CA HIS A 29 3.44 -1.90 -21.19
C HIS A 29 2.37 -1.09 -21.94
N PRO A 30 1.65 -1.71 -22.89
CA PRO A 30 0.53 -1.06 -23.57
C PRO A 30 -0.66 -0.85 -22.63
N ASP A 31 -1.50 0.15 -22.92
CA ASP A 31 -2.66 0.50 -22.10
C ASP A 31 -3.63 -0.67 -21.84
N ILE A 32 -3.73 -1.61 -22.79
CA ILE A 32 -4.60 -2.78 -22.64
C ILE A 32 -4.16 -3.70 -21.49
N ASP A 33 -2.86 -3.82 -21.26
CA ASP A 33 -2.31 -4.63 -20.15
C ASP A 33 -2.61 -3.94 -18.81
N LEU A 34 -2.47 -2.61 -18.75
CA LEU A 34 -2.82 -1.81 -17.58
C LEU A 34 -4.31 -1.89 -17.26
N LYS A 35 -5.18 -1.80 -18.27
CA LYS A 35 -6.63 -1.95 -18.12
C LYS A 35 -7.01 -3.36 -17.64
N THR A 36 -6.34 -4.38 -18.16
CA THR A 36 -6.56 -5.77 -17.75
C THR A 36 -6.18 -5.97 -16.28
N GLY A 37 -5.02 -5.47 -15.87
CA GLY A 37 -4.58 -5.50 -14.47
C GLY A 37 -5.53 -4.74 -13.54
N SER A 38 -5.92 -3.52 -13.93
CA SER A 38 -6.87 -2.70 -13.17
C SER A 38 -8.23 -3.38 -13.02
N TRP A 39 -8.78 -3.96 -14.09
CA TRP A 39 -10.04 -4.69 -14.04
C TRP A 39 -9.97 -5.89 -13.10
N PHE A 40 -8.88 -6.66 -13.15
CA PHE A 40 -8.70 -7.80 -12.25
C PHE A 40 -8.69 -7.36 -10.78
N VAL A 41 -7.86 -6.38 -10.43
CA VAL A 41 -7.76 -5.93 -9.03
C VAL A 41 -9.01 -5.18 -8.56
N SER A 42 -9.84 -4.63 -9.44
CA SER A 42 -11.07 -3.91 -9.05
C SER A 42 -12.34 -4.77 -9.05
N THR A 43 -12.32 -5.95 -9.66
CA THR A 43 -13.53 -6.79 -9.81
C THR A 43 -13.40 -8.22 -9.31
N HIS A 44 -12.17 -8.76 -9.23
CA HIS A 44 -12.00 -10.16 -8.85
C HIS A 44 -12.37 -10.39 -7.37
N PRO A 45 -13.19 -11.39 -7.02
CA PRO A 45 -13.67 -11.61 -5.65
C PRO A 45 -12.57 -11.84 -4.61
N SER A 46 -11.38 -12.30 -5.04
CA SER A 46 -10.24 -12.48 -4.15
C SER A 46 -9.35 -11.24 -3.99
N SER A 47 -9.65 -10.15 -4.69
CA SER A 47 -8.86 -8.93 -4.62
C SER A 47 -9.08 -8.21 -3.30
N HIS A 48 -8.00 -7.77 -2.66
CA HIS A 48 -8.06 -6.97 -1.44
C HIS A 48 -8.80 -5.63 -1.62
N PHE A 49 -8.82 -5.08 -2.83
CA PHE A 49 -9.56 -3.85 -3.13
C PHE A 49 -11.07 -4.07 -3.32
N VAL A 50 -11.49 -5.34 -3.50
CA VAL A 50 -12.91 -5.73 -3.55
C VAL A 50 -13.41 -6.12 -2.17
N THR A 51 -12.56 -6.78 -1.38
CA THR A 51 -12.92 -7.34 -0.08
C THR A 51 -12.61 -6.42 1.10
N GLY A 52 -11.87 -5.32 0.92
CA GLY A 52 -11.53 -4.42 2.01
C GLY A 52 -11.40 -2.95 1.63
N LEU A 53 -11.32 -2.12 2.68
CA LEU A 53 -11.09 -0.68 2.57
C LEU A 53 -9.61 -0.41 2.87
N MET A 54 -8.93 0.28 1.96
CA MET A 54 -7.55 0.73 2.13
C MET A 54 -7.39 2.14 1.58
N VAL A 55 -6.83 3.04 2.38
CA VAL A 55 -6.53 4.43 1.97
C VAL A 55 -5.18 4.85 2.55
N ALA A 56 -4.41 5.62 1.80
CA ALA A 56 -3.16 6.19 2.28
C ALA A 56 -3.04 7.66 1.88
N LEU A 57 -2.45 8.47 2.77
CA LEU A 57 -2.13 9.87 2.55
C LEU A 57 -0.73 10.16 3.09
N VAL A 58 0.08 10.88 2.31
CA VAL A 58 1.38 11.40 2.74
C VAL A 58 1.26 12.91 2.89
N THR A 59 1.71 13.40 4.02
CA THR A 59 1.70 14.81 4.44
C THR A 59 3.09 15.19 4.94
N ASP A 60 3.30 16.47 5.24
CA ASP A 60 4.57 16.95 5.79
C ASP A 60 4.87 16.35 7.18
N ASP A 61 3.83 15.99 7.94
CA ASP A 61 3.95 15.42 9.28
C ASP A 61 4.08 13.88 9.29
N GLY A 62 3.79 13.19 8.18
CA GLY A 62 3.96 11.75 8.10
C GLY A 62 3.15 11.04 7.02
N ARG A 63 2.95 9.73 7.23
CA ARG A 63 2.13 8.87 6.37
C ARG A 63 0.99 8.28 7.16
N TYR A 64 -0.23 8.54 6.71
CA TYR A 64 -1.48 8.01 7.24
C TYR A 64 -1.90 6.83 6.37
N ASN A 65 -2.19 5.69 6.99
CA ASN A 65 -2.72 4.51 6.32
C ASN A 65 -3.98 4.04 7.07
N LEU A 66 -5.09 3.92 6.37
CA LEU A 66 -6.33 3.36 6.90
C LEU A 66 -6.56 1.99 6.25
N ALA A 67 -6.72 0.95 7.06
CA ALA A 67 -7.09 -0.39 6.62
C ALA A 67 -8.31 -0.87 7.40
N GLY A 68 -9.47 -0.97 6.73
CA GLY A 68 -10.75 -1.14 7.41
C GLY A 68 -11.00 -0.01 8.41
N ARG A 69 -10.95 -0.34 9.71
CA ARG A 69 -11.11 0.61 10.82
C ARG A 69 -9.79 0.94 11.55
N GLU A 70 -8.67 0.35 11.16
CA GLU A 70 -7.36 0.63 11.76
C GLU A 70 -6.67 1.78 11.01
N LEU A 71 -6.59 2.94 11.65
CA LEU A 71 -5.78 4.06 11.19
C LEU A 71 -4.39 3.96 11.79
N THR A 72 -3.37 3.83 10.95
CA THR A 72 -1.96 3.85 11.33
C THR A 72 -1.31 5.16 10.85
N ILE A 73 -0.62 5.85 11.75
CA ILE A 73 0.08 7.10 11.45
C ILE A 73 1.57 6.89 11.67
N HIS A 74 2.35 6.94 10.59
CA HIS A 74 3.80 6.83 10.62
C HIS A 74 4.44 8.23 10.62
N ARG A 75 5.21 8.54 11.66
CA ARG A 75 6.00 9.77 11.80
C ARG A 75 7.47 9.41 12.03
N GLN A 76 8.36 10.40 12.02
CA GLN A 76 9.80 10.17 12.26
C GLN A 76 10.08 9.50 13.62
N GLY A 77 9.24 9.76 14.63
CA GLY A 77 9.39 9.18 15.97
C GLY A 77 8.77 7.80 16.18
N GLY A 78 8.07 7.24 15.19
CA GLY A 78 7.41 5.94 15.32
C GLY A 78 6.05 5.87 14.64
N SER A 79 5.29 4.82 14.97
CA SER A 79 3.95 4.59 14.42
C SER A 79 2.91 4.52 15.53
N GLU A 80 1.80 5.21 15.33
CA GLU A 80 0.63 5.19 16.19
C GLU A 80 -0.50 4.42 15.48
N LYS A 81 -1.28 3.64 16.23
CA LYS A 81 -2.45 2.92 15.71
C LYS A 81 -3.70 3.31 16.47
N ILE A 82 -4.75 3.61 15.73
CA ILE A 82 -6.05 4.04 16.25
C ILE A 82 -7.11 3.14 15.63
N LEU A 83 -7.90 2.47 16.47
CA LEU A 83 -9.07 1.73 16.02
C LEU A 83 -10.29 2.66 16.05
N LEU A 84 -10.88 2.89 14.88
CA LEU A 84 -12.09 3.71 14.76
C LEU A 84 -13.31 2.93 15.29
N PRO A 85 -14.27 3.59 15.95
CA PRO A 85 -15.37 2.93 16.68
C PRO A 85 -16.48 2.34 15.77
N ASP A 86 -16.66 2.84 14.55
CA ASP A 86 -17.72 2.42 13.63
C ASP A 86 -17.43 2.90 12.20
N ALA A 87 -18.31 2.55 11.24
CA ALA A 87 -18.22 3.02 9.86
C ALA A 87 -18.45 4.53 9.70
N ALA A 88 -19.22 5.17 10.58
CA ALA A 88 -19.43 6.62 10.51
C ALA A 88 -18.12 7.37 10.76
N ALA A 89 -17.35 6.96 11.78
CA ALA A 89 -16.03 7.49 12.06
C ALA A 89 -15.03 7.22 10.93
N VAL A 90 -15.15 6.08 10.22
CA VAL A 90 -14.37 5.81 9.00
C VAL A 90 -14.70 6.83 7.92
N VAL A 91 -15.97 7.05 7.61
CA VAL A 91 -16.41 8.01 6.59
C VAL A 91 -15.96 9.44 6.93
N GLU A 92 -16.02 9.84 8.20
CA GLU A 92 -15.49 11.12 8.66
C GLU A 92 -13.99 11.24 8.40
N GLN A 93 -13.19 10.22 8.69
CA GLN A 93 -11.76 10.25 8.34
C GLN A 93 -11.54 10.35 6.84
N LEU A 94 -12.30 9.59 6.02
CA LEU A 94 -12.20 9.65 4.56
C LEU A 94 -12.43 11.08 4.03
N HIS A 95 -13.41 11.79 4.57
CA HIS A 95 -13.69 13.18 4.23
C HIS A 95 -12.64 14.14 4.80
N ASP A 96 -12.51 14.21 6.13
CA ASP A 96 -11.77 15.27 6.82
C ASP A 96 -10.26 15.12 6.68
N ARG A 97 -9.76 13.88 6.79
CA ARG A 97 -8.32 13.60 6.78
C ARG A 97 -7.82 13.33 5.37
N PHE A 98 -8.53 12.46 4.64
CA PHE A 98 -8.10 12.01 3.31
C PHE A 98 -8.60 12.91 2.18
N GLY A 99 -9.49 13.86 2.46
CA GLY A 99 -9.97 14.84 1.48
C GLY A 99 -10.83 14.22 0.37
N ILE A 100 -11.43 13.05 0.63
CA ILE A 100 -12.24 12.34 -0.35
C ILE A 100 -13.64 12.95 -0.34
N ASN A 101 -14.11 13.36 -1.52
CA ASN A 101 -15.48 13.82 -1.70
C ASN A 101 -16.45 12.64 -1.59
N ILE A 102 -17.04 12.46 -0.41
CA ILE A 102 -17.96 11.35 -0.13
C ILE A 102 -19.27 11.46 -0.92
N ASP A 103 -19.70 12.67 -1.23
CA ASP A 103 -20.97 12.91 -1.93
C ASP A 103 -20.96 12.36 -3.37
N ASP A 104 -19.79 12.22 -3.99
CA ASP A 104 -19.62 11.65 -5.34
C ASP A 104 -19.79 10.11 -5.35
N VAL A 105 -19.57 9.46 -4.21
CA VAL A 105 -19.66 7.99 -4.07
C VAL A 105 -21.13 7.53 -3.91
N GLY A 106 -22.04 8.46 -3.61
CA GLY A 106 -23.46 8.24 -3.45
C GLY A 106 -23.95 8.47 -2.02
N GLU A 107 -25.09 7.89 -1.66
CA GLU A 107 -25.69 8.09 -0.34
C GLU A 107 -24.79 7.61 0.80
N ARG A 108 -24.50 8.50 1.74
CA ARG A 108 -23.64 8.22 2.91
C ARG A 108 -24.03 6.93 3.66
N GLY A 109 -25.32 6.70 3.92
CA GLY A 109 -25.77 5.51 4.63
C GLY A 109 -25.48 4.19 3.89
N ARG A 110 -25.48 4.20 2.54
CA ARG A 110 -25.08 3.04 1.73
C ARG A 110 -23.58 2.78 1.83
N LEU A 111 -22.78 3.85 1.85
CA LEU A 111 -21.33 3.74 2.04
C LEU A 111 -21.00 3.19 3.43
N GLU A 112 -21.63 3.72 4.49
CA GLU A 112 -21.44 3.22 5.87
C GLU A 112 -21.81 1.74 5.98
N SER A 113 -22.98 1.34 5.46
CA SER A 113 -23.41 -0.06 5.43
C SER A 113 -22.42 -0.96 4.68
N ARG A 114 -21.83 -0.46 3.59
CA ARG A 114 -20.81 -1.21 2.84
C ARG A 114 -19.52 -1.36 3.63
N ILE A 115 -19.09 -0.31 4.33
CA ILE A 115 -17.88 -0.30 5.17
C ILE A 115 -18.02 -1.28 6.34
N ASP A 116 -19.17 -1.32 6.99
CA ASP A 116 -19.45 -2.31 8.04
C ASP A 116 -19.33 -3.73 7.48
N GLY A 117 -20.02 -4.02 6.36
CA GLY A 117 -20.01 -5.35 5.75
C GLY A 117 -18.63 -5.85 5.31
N ILE A 118 -17.72 -4.97 4.86
CA ILE A 118 -16.34 -5.38 4.52
C ILE A 118 -15.42 -5.44 5.72
N THR A 119 -15.67 -4.66 6.78
CA THR A 119 -14.79 -4.65 7.94
C THR A 119 -15.01 -5.89 8.80
N ASP A 120 -16.27 -6.33 8.95
CA ASP A 120 -16.61 -7.57 9.64
C ASP A 120 -16.00 -8.80 8.94
N ALA A 121 -15.95 -8.78 7.62
CA ALA A 121 -15.33 -9.84 6.81
C ALA A 121 -13.79 -9.87 6.93
N ASN A 122 -13.14 -8.70 7.03
CA ASN A 122 -11.67 -8.61 7.09
C ASN A 122 -11.09 -9.00 8.45
N ASN A 123 -11.83 -8.78 9.55
CA ASN A 123 -11.38 -9.16 10.89
C ASN A 123 -11.24 -10.69 11.05
N GLN A 124 -11.87 -11.47 10.17
CA GLN A 124 -11.80 -12.94 10.18
C GLN A 124 -10.70 -13.51 9.27
N CYS A 125 -10.10 -12.71 8.36
CA CYS A 125 -9.28 -13.27 7.27
C CYS A 125 -7.86 -12.73 7.12
N ASN A 126 -7.40 -11.70 7.84
CA ASN A 126 -6.00 -11.25 7.66
C ASN A 126 -5.38 -10.47 8.84
N PRO A 127 -4.46 -11.06 9.62
CA PRO A 127 -3.54 -10.31 10.44
C PRO A 127 -2.36 -9.89 9.56
N ASN A 128 -2.35 -8.64 9.11
CA ASN A 128 -1.21 -7.93 8.50
C ASN A 128 -1.03 -8.09 6.96
N PRO A 129 -1.50 -7.13 6.14
CA PRO A 129 -1.40 -7.18 4.67
C PRO A 129 0.03 -6.95 4.12
N LEU A 130 1.01 -6.65 4.97
CA LEU A 130 2.40 -6.43 4.56
C LEU A 130 3.33 -7.63 4.86
N GLN A 131 2.82 -8.74 5.37
CA GLN A 131 3.64 -9.94 5.58
C GLN A 131 3.40 -10.99 4.49
N PHE A 132 4.04 -10.80 3.34
CA PHE A 132 4.44 -11.95 2.54
C PHE A 132 5.35 -12.83 3.42
N ARG A 133 4.81 -13.97 3.90
CA ARG A 133 5.59 -14.92 4.72
C ARG A 133 6.85 -15.34 3.96
N ARG A 134 8.00 -14.85 4.43
CA ARG A 134 9.31 -15.31 3.99
C ARG A 134 9.48 -16.81 4.31
N ARG A 135 9.87 -17.63 3.33
CA ARG A 135 10.82 -18.71 3.62
C ARG A 135 12.19 -18.06 3.72
N ALA A 136 12.69 -17.86 4.93
CA ALA A 136 14.05 -17.40 5.15
C ALA A 136 15.03 -18.48 4.64
N HIS A 137 15.87 -18.13 3.68
CA HIS A 137 17.11 -18.86 3.40
C HIS A 137 18.26 -17.90 3.70
N PRO A 138 19.17 -18.22 4.64
CA PRO A 138 20.29 -17.35 4.93
C PRO A 138 21.28 -17.41 3.76
N ARG A 139 21.69 -16.26 3.21
CA ARG A 139 22.81 -16.22 2.27
C ARG A 139 23.89 -15.24 2.73
N ARG A 140 25.08 -15.83 2.97
CA ARG A 140 26.36 -15.14 3.12
C ARG A 140 26.62 -14.27 1.89
N VAL A 141 26.76 -12.97 2.12
CA VAL A 141 27.27 -12.03 1.12
C VAL A 141 28.78 -12.25 1.01
N ARG A 142 29.26 -12.83 -0.10
CA ARG A 142 30.69 -12.77 -0.46
C ARG A 142 30.92 -11.50 -1.27
N LYS A 143 31.70 -10.56 -0.73
CA LYS A 143 32.24 -9.41 -1.50
C LYS A 143 33.11 -9.95 -2.64
N ARG A 144 32.81 -9.58 -3.89
CA ARG A 144 33.80 -9.60 -4.98
C ARG A 144 34.43 -8.22 -5.10
N PRO A 145 35.76 -8.11 -5.26
CA PRO A 145 36.43 -6.83 -5.43
C PRO A 145 36.32 -6.37 -6.90
N GLY A 146 36.07 -5.07 -7.12
CA GLY A 146 36.49 -4.41 -8.36
C GLY A 146 35.45 -3.96 -9.39
N GLN A 147 34.22 -3.59 -9.03
CA GLN A 147 33.37 -2.79 -9.95
C GLN A 147 32.81 -1.57 -9.24
N GLY A 148 33.36 -0.41 -9.61
CA GLY A 148 32.80 0.90 -9.34
C GLY A 148 31.53 1.14 -10.15
N GLY A 149 30.64 1.94 -9.58
CA GLY A 149 29.36 2.30 -10.20
C GLY A 149 28.19 2.06 -9.26
N PHE A 150 28.18 2.70 -8.09
CA PHE A 150 26.96 2.84 -7.30
C PHE A 150 26.12 3.94 -7.99
N THR A 151 25.25 3.57 -8.93
CA THR A 151 24.28 4.53 -9.44
C THR A 151 23.17 4.66 -8.40
N ARG A 152 23.37 5.62 -7.50
CA ARG A 152 22.34 6.15 -6.60
C ARG A 152 21.21 6.71 -7.46
N VAL A 153 20.10 5.99 -7.55
CA VAL A 153 18.84 6.60 -7.95
C VAL A 153 18.26 7.17 -6.67
N ASP A 154 18.58 8.43 -6.38
CA ASP A 154 17.73 9.24 -5.52
C ASP A 154 16.39 9.33 -6.26
N VAL A 155 15.40 8.56 -5.80
CA VAL A 155 14.02 8.82 -6.18
C VAL A 155 13.63 10.06 -5.37
N GLY A 156 14.04 11.23 -5.87
CA GLY A 156 13.51 12.49 -5.41
C GLY A 156 11.99 12.45 -5.57
N ASN A 157 11.28 12.93 -4.55
CA ASN A 157 9.83 13.09 -4.53
C ASN A 157 9.32 13.55 -5.91
N HIS A 158 8.75 12.64 -6.68
CA HIS A 158 7.92 12.98 -7.83
C HIS A 158 6.50 12.56 -7.49
N PHE A 159 5.73 13.57 -7.08
CA PHE A 159 4.29 13.59 -7.05
C PHE A 159 3.76 13.10 -8.41
N ILE A 160 2.98 12.02 -8.39
CA ILE A 160 1.97 11.79 -9.42
C ILE A 160 0.64 12.13 -8.76
N ALA A 161 0.25 13.40 -8.88
CA ALA A 161 -1.12 13.81 -8.70
C ALA A 161 -1.87 13.38 -9.95
N ASN A 162 -2.70 12.35 -9.87
CA ASN A 162 -3.67 12.09 -10.93
C ASN A 162 -4.95 12.83 -10.58
N ARG A 163 -5.32 13.75 -11.46
CA ARG A 163 -6.52 14.57 -11.45
C ARG A 163 -7.70 13.81 -12.02
#